data_AF-A0A382MJ14-F1
#
_entry.id   AF-A0A382MJ14-F1
#
_cell.length_a   1.000
_cell.length_b   1.000
_cell.length_c   1.000
_cell.angle_alpha   90.00
_cell.angle_beta   90.00
_cell.angle_gamma   90.00
#
_symmetry.space_group_name_H-M   'P 1'
#
loop_
_entity.id
_entity.type
_entity.pdbx_description
1 polymer ?
#
loop_
_entity_poly.entity_id
_entity_poly.type
_entity_poly.pdbx_seq_one_letter_code
_entity_poly.pdbx_strand_id
1 'polypeptide(L)'
;MTKSFIKSSSIVTVMTFLSRILGLARDFIIARYFGANDLSDAFLVAFRIPNFFRRLFAEGAFSQAFIPILADAKASQSDDEVQTVINHISTKLLSILMIITLLAVILAPVVIFLFAWGFYFKSDPSQFYLASDMLRITFPYLLLISLTALSGSILNTYDNFSVPAFTPVLLNISIILSAIFLSQYLATPIMALAWGVLIGGVAQLLFQIPFLLKIKRLPKIQFGHHEALTTLKKRMIPALFGVSVSQINLLIDTMIASTL
;
A
#
# COMPACT_ATOMS: atom_id res chain seq x y z
N MET A 1 20.80 -25.82 -6.94
CA MET A 1 20.29 -24.67 -6.15
C MET A 1 21.44 -24.10 -5.33
N THR A 2 21.84 -22.85 -5.59
CA THR A 2 22.96 -22.18 -4.91
C THR A 2 22.60 -21.84 -3.46
N LYS A 3 23.52 -22.01 -2.50
CA LYS A 3 23.31 -21.71 -1.06
C LYS A 3 22.77 -20.29 -0.81
N SER A 4 23.09 -19.34 -1.70
CA SER A 4 22.59 -17.96 -1.68
C SER A 4 21.07 -17.86 -1.87
N PHE A 5 20.50 -18.63 -2.82
CA PHE A 5 19.06 -18.64 -3.08
C PHE A 5 18.28 -19.16 -1.86
N ILE A 6 18.72 -20.28 -1.27
CA ILE A 6 18.10 -20.86 -0.07
C ILE A 6 18.10 -19.85 1.07
N LYS A 7 19.22 -19.16 1.32
CA LYS A 7 19.33 -18.13 2.36
C LYS A 7 18.34 -16.99 2.13
N SER A 8 18.28 -16.44 0.91
CA SER A 8 17.37 -15.34 0.57
C SER A 8 15.89 -15.74 0.69
N SER A 9 15.52 -16.91 0.17
CA SER A 9 14.17 -17.45 0.30
C SER A 9 13.79 -17.67 1.77
N SER A 10 14.67 -18.27 2.58
CA SER A 10 14.42 -18.45 4.01
C SER A 10 14.20 -17.13 4.74
N ILE A 11 14.98 -16.09 4.44
CA ILE A 11 14.79 -14.77 5.05
C ILE A 11 13.43 -14.17 4.68
N VAL A 12 13.02 -14.24 3.41
CA VAL A 12 11.71 -13.74 2.96
C VAL A 12 10.57 -14.49 3.66
N THR A 13 10.69 -15.81 3.83
CA THR A 13 9.71 -16.61 4.57
C THR A 13 9.62 -16.19 6.03
N VAL A 14 10.75 -16.04 6.72
CA VAL A 14 10.79 -15.59 8.12
C VAL A 14 10.19 -14.19 8.28
N MET A 15 10.56 -13.25 7.42
CA MET A 15 10.00 -11.88 7.45
C MET A 15 8.49 -11.88 7.19
N THR A 16 8.02 -12.72 6.27
CA THR A 16 6.59 -12.89 5.99
C THR A 16 5.85 -13.47 7.20
N PHE A 17 6.43 -14.49 7.83
CA PHE A 17 5.86 -15.10 9.03
C PHE A 17 5.79 -14.11 10.19
N LEU A 18 6.85 -13.35 10.43
CA LEU A 18 6.88 -12.29 11.44
C LEU A 18 5.81 -11.22 11.18
N SER A 19 5.65 -10.80 9.93
CA SER A 19 4.59 -9.86 9.54
C SER A 19 3.18 -10.41 9.84
N ARG A 20 2.96 -11.71 9.62
CA ARG A 20 1.68 -12.36 9.96
C ARG A 20 1.43 -12.39 11.47
N ILE A 21 2.44 -12.75 12.27
CA ILE A 21 2.33 -12.72 13.75
C ILE A 21 2.02 -11.31 14.23
N LEU A 22 2.72 -10.30 13.71
CA LEU A 22 2.47 -8.91 14.07
C LEU A 22 1.09 -8.42 13.58
N GLY A 23 0.61 -8.91 12.44
CA GLY A 23 -0.75 -8.66 11.99
C GLY A 23 -1.79 -9.22 12.97
N LEU A 24 -1.60 -10.45 13.46
CA LEU A 24 -2.46 -11.04 14.48
C LEU A 24 -2.39 -10.25 15.80
N ALA A 25 -1.19 -9.84 16.21
CA ALA A 25 -1.00 -9.01 17.40
C ALA A 25 -1.70 -7.65 17.26
N ARG A 26 -1.62 -7.02 16.08
CA ARG A 26 -2.35 -5.78 15.75
C ARG A 26 -3.84 -5.97 15.90
N ASP A 27 -4.39 -7.04 15.32
CA ASP A 27 -5.84 -7.29 15.36
C ASP A 27 -6.32 -7.57 16.79
N PHE A 28 -5.52 -8.32 17.58
CA PHE A 28 -5.77 -8.52 19.01
C PHE A 28 -5.76 -7.20 19.80
N ILE A 29 -4.78 -6.33 19.56
CA ILE A 29 -4.69 -5.02 20.23
C ILE A 29 -5.88 -4.14 19.85
N ILE A 30 -6.26 -4.07 18.57
CA ILE A 30 -7.43 -3.32 18.12
C ILE A 30 -8.69 -3.83 18.83
N ALA A 31 -8.92 -5.15 18.85
CA ALA A 31 -10.06 -5.75 19.53
C ALA A 31 -10.06 -5.46 21.03
N ARG A 32 -8.89 -5.48 21.68
CA ARG A 32 -8.77 -5.21 23.12
C ARG A 32 -9.02 -3.75 23.49
N TYR A 33 -8.56 -2.80 22.68
CA TYR A 33 -8.66 -1.36 22.97
C TYR A 33 -9.97 -0.74 22.50
N PHE A 34 -10.47 -1.17 21.34
CA PHE A 34 -11.63 -0.55 20.69
C PHE A 34 -12.85 -1.47 20.63
N GLY A 35 -12.70 -2.77 20.86
CA GLY A 35 -13.80 -3.73 20.80
C GLY A 35 -14.30 -4.01 19.38
N ALA A 36 -15.33 -4.85 19.28
CA ALA A 36 -16.10 -5.06 18.05
C ALA A 36 -17.39 -4.23 18.14
N ASN A 37 -17.43 -3.12 17.38
CA ASN A 37 -18.54 -2.16 17.35
C ASN A 37 -18.49 -1.37 16.04
N ASP A 38 -19.49 -0.49 15.85
CA ASP A 38 -19.61 0.33 14.65
C ASP A 38 -18.36 1.19 14.35
N LEU A 39 -17.62 1.63 15.37
CA LEU A 39 -16.39 2.41 15.21
C LEU A 39 -15.28 1.56 14.60
N SER A 40 -15.06 0.35 15.14
CA SER A 40 -14.07 -0.59 14.60
C SER A 40 -14.40 -1.01 13.18
N ASP A 41 -15.69 -1.20 12.86
CA ASP A 41 -16.14 -1.51 11.51
C ASP A 41 -15.88 -0.36 10.53
N ALA A 42 -16.11 0.89 10.96
CA ALA A 42 -15.78 2.08 10.19
C ALA A 42 -14.29 2.11 9.83
N PHE A 43 -13.40 1.81 10.77
CA PHE A 43 -11.97 1.71 10.52
C PHE A 43 -11.63 0.57 9.55
N LEU A 44 -12.20 -0.62 9.76
CA LEU A 44 -11.92 -1.78 8.91
C LEU A 44 -12.30 -1.51 7.44
N VAL A 45 -13.44 -0.89 7.19
CA VAL A 45 -13.86 -0.44 5.85
C VAL A 45 -12.89 0.61 5.31
N ALA A 46 -12.65 1.69 6.07
CA ALA A 46 -11.78 2.80 5.64
C ALA A 46 -10.34 2.34 5.34
N PHE A 47 -9.83 1.33 6.04
CA PHE A 47 -8.51 0.74 5.78
C PHE A 47 -8.52 -0.27 4.63
N ARG A 48 -9.63 -0.99 4.40
CA ARG A 48 -9.73 -1.98 3.34
C ARG A 48 -9.66 -1.36 1.95
N ILE A 49 -10.21 -0.15 1.77
CA ILE A 49 -10.20 0.57 0.50
C ILE A 49 -8.77 0.82 -0.02
N PRO A 50 -7.87 1.53 0.68
CA PRO A 50 -6.50 1.72 0.21
C PRO A 50 -5.73 0.39 0.10
N ASN A 51 -6.04 -0.60 0.95
CA ASN A 51 -5.43 -1.94 0.82
C ASN A 51 -5.86 -2.71 -0.43
N PHE A 52 -7.11 -2.57 -0.85
CA PHE A 52 -7.60 -3.11 -2.11
C PHE A 52 -6.78 -2.55 -3.28
N PHE A 53 -6.64 -1.22 -3.34
CA PHE A 53 -5.84 -0.57 -4.38
C PHE A 53 -4.36 -0.97 -4.31
N ARG A 54 -3.79 -1.09 -3.11
CA ARG A 54 -2.42 -1.58 -2.90
C ARG A 54 -2.22 -2.98 -3.49
N ARG A 55 -3.14 -3.91 -3.23
CA ARG A 55 -3.07 -5.28 -3.77
C ARG A 55 -3.25 -5.30 -5.28
N LEU A 56 -4.20 -4.52 -5.78
CA LEU A 56 -4.53 -4.44 -7.21
C LEU A 56 -3.39 -3.84 -8.03
N PHE A 57 -2.91 -2.66 -7.64
CA PHE A 57 -1.92 -1.89 -8.39
C PHE A 57 -0.49 -2.21 -7.97
N ALA A 58 -0.15 -2.09 -6.69
CA ALA A 58 1.24 -2.05 -6.24
C ALA A 58 1.89 -3.46 -6.13
N GLU A 59 1.27 -4.37 -5.40
CA GLU A 59 1.80 -5.73 -5.20
C GLU A 59 1.57 -6.64 -6.41
N GLY A 60 0.44 -6.50 -7.08
CA GLY A 60 0.05 -7.33 -8.22
C GLY A 60 0.61 -6.81 -9.54
N ALA A 61 -0.17 -5.96 -10.20
CA ALA A 61 0.06 -5.65 -11.61
C ALA A 61 1.31 -4.81 -11.88
N PHE A 62 1.62 -3.83 -11.02
CA PHE A 62 2.78 -2.96 -11.22
C PHE A 62 4.09 -3.73 -11.10
N SER A 63 4.30 -4.44 -9.99
CA SER A 63 5.57 -5.16 -9.75
C SER A 63 5.85 -6.21 -10.83
N GLN A 64 4.82 -6.95 -11.27
CA GLN A 64 4.93 -7.93 -12.36
C GLN A 64 5.29 -7.30 -13.71
N ALA A 65 4.78 -6.10 -13.99
CA ALA A 65 5.06 -5.40 -15.24
C ALA A 65 6.41 -4.65 -15.20
N PHE A 66 6.76 -4.07 -14.05
CA PHE A 66 7.91 -3.18 -13.88
C PHE A 66 9.23 -3.93 -13.72
N ILE A 67 9.27 -5.00 -12.92
CA ILE A 67 10.52 -5.76 -12.66
C ILE A 67 11.19 -6.22 -13.95
N PRO A 68 10.48 -6.82 -14.93
CA PRO A 68 11.13 -7.26 -16.16
C PRO A 68 11.58 -6.09 -17.04
N ILE A 69 10.85 -4.95 -17.06
CA ILE A 69 11.30 -3.75 -17.79
C ILE A 69 12.63 -3.23 -17.22
N LEU A 70 12.73 -3.18 -15.89
CA LEU A 70 13.95 -2.74 -15.24
C LEU A 70 15.10 -3.74 -15.41
N ALA A 71 14.80 -5.04 -15.42
CA ALA A 71 15.78 -6.09 -15.70
C ALA A 71 16.30 -6.02 -17.14
N ASP A 72 15.42 -5.80 -18.12
CA ASP A 72 15.76 -5.63 -19.53
C ASP A 72 16.69 -4.42 -19.71
N ALA A 73 16.38 -3.29 -19.07
CA ALA A 73 17.23 -2.09 -19.06
C ALA A 73 18.60 -2.35 -18.41
N LYS A 74 18.64 -3.09 -17.30
CA LYS A 74 19.89 -3.48 -16.62
C LYS A 74 20.75 -4.42 -17.46
N ALA A 75 20.13 -5.29 -18.27
CA ALA A 75 20.83 -6.29 -19.08
C ALA A 75 21.36 -5.71 -20.41
N SER A 76 20.67 -4.73 -20.97
CA SER A 76 20.86 -4.34 -22.38
C SER A 76 21.44 -2.94 -22.57
N GLN A 77 21.48 -2.11 -21.53
CA GLN A 77 21.72 -0.66 -21.65
C GLN A 77 22.71 -0.13 -20.61
N SER A 78 23.10 1.14 -20.76
CA SER A 78 23.98 1.84 -19.82
C SER A 78 23.30 2.10 -18.47
N ASP A 79 24.11 2.29 -17.44
CA ASP A 79 23.65 2.66 -16.09
C ASP A 79 22.74 3.90 -16.06
N ASP A 80 22.95 4.83 -16.99
CA ASP A 80 22.15 6.06 -17.14
C ASP A 80 20.73 5.77 -17.64
N GLU A 81 20.58 4.79 -18.52
CA GLU A 81 19.29 4.41 -19.06
C GLU A 81 18.42 3.71 -18.01
N VAL A 82 19.03 2.86 -17.16
CA VAL A 82 18.35 2.28 -15.99
C VAL A 82 17.77 3.38 -15.10
N GLN A 83 18.55 4.42 -14.82
CA GLN A 83 18.09 5.55 -14.02
C GLN A 83 16.98 6.34 -14.73
N THR A 84 17.09 6.51 -16.05
CA THR A 84 16.09 7.20 -16.88
C THR A 84 14.74 6.47 -16.86
N VAL A 85 14.75 5.15 -16.97
CA VAL A 85 13.55 4.30 -16.84
C VAL A 85 12.91 4.45 -15.46
N ILE A 86 13.72 4.38 -14.39
CA ILE A 86 13.25 4.56 -13.00
C ILE A 86 12.59 5.94 -12.83
N ASN A 87 13.24 7.00 -13.29
CA ASN A 87 12.75 8.38 -13.12
C ASN A 87 11.42 8.61 -13.83
N HIS A 88 11.30 8.19 -15.09
CA HIS A 88 10.06 8.38 -15.86
C HIS A 88 8.90 7.58 -15.28
N ILE A 89 9.14 6.30 -14.93
CA ILE A 89 8.09 5.45 -14.34
C ILE A 89 7.68 5.96 -12.96
N SER A 90 8.64 6.31 -12.11
CA SER A 90 8.38 6.88 -10.78
C SER A 90 7.59 8.18 -10.89
N THR A 91 7.97 9.08 -11.79
CA THR A 91 7.29 10.37 -11.98
C THR A 91 5.87 10.17 -12.48
N LYS A 92 5.66 9.28 -13.46
CA LYS A 92 4.32 9.00 -13.97
C LYS A 92 3.43 8.35 -12.91
N LEU A 93 3.97 7.39 -12.15
CA LEU A 93 3.28 6.73 -11.04
C LEU A 93 2.88 7.76 -9.97
N LEU A 94 3.83 8.59 -9.52
CA LEU A 94 3.60 9.64 -8.54
C LEU A 94 2.50 10.61 -9.02
N SER A 95 2.59 11.12 -10.25
CA SER A 95 1.61 12.07 -10.80
C SER A 95 0.20 11.47 -10.86
N ILE A 96 0.05 10.23 -11.30
CA ILE A 96 -1.27 9.56 -11.35
C ILE A 96 -1.82 9.37 -9.94
N LEU A 97 -1.00 8.85 -9.03
CA LEU A 97 -1.44 8.55 -7.66
C LEU A 97 -1.74 9.80 -6.86
N MET A 98 -1.03 10.92 -7.10
CA MET A 98 -1.36 12.21 -6.49
C MET A 98 -2.76 12.66 -6.87
N ILE A 99 -3.12 12.57 -8.16
CA ILE A 99 -4.46 12.93 -8.65
C ILE A 99 -5.53 12.01 -8.03
N ILE A 100 -5.31 10.69 -8.07
CA ILE A 100 -6.24 9.71 -7.49
C ILE A 100 -6.43 9.94 -5.99
N THR A 101 -5.33 10.17 -5.27
CA THR A 101 -5.35 10.42 -3.82
C THR A 101 -6.12 11.70 -3.50
N LEU A 102 -5.83 12.79 -4.21
CA LEU A 102 -6.53 14.07 -4.01
C LEU A 102 -8.03 13.94 -4.25
N LEU A 103 -8.43 13.32 -5.37
CA LEU A 103 -9.83 13.11 -5.70
C LEU A 103 -10.53 12.24 -4.65
N ALA A 104 -9.91 11.15 -4.21
CA ALA A 104 -10.49 10.25 -3.22
C ALA A 104 -10.62 10.89 -1.83
N VAL A 105 -9.68 11.75 -1.43
CA VAL A 105 -9.77 12.48 -0.14
C VAL A 105 -10.91 13.51 -0.19
N ILE A 106 -11.03 14.26 -1.29
CA ILE A 106 -12.12 15.23 -1.48
C ILE A 106 -13.48 14.51 -1.53
N LEU A 107 -13.54 13.41 -2.28
CA LEU A 107 -14.74 12.61 -2.50
C LEU A 107 -14.87 11.44 -1.50
N ALA A 108 -14.23 11.50 -0.34
CA ALA A 108 -14.19 10.39 0.61
C ALA A 108 -15.58 9.85 0.99
N PRO A 109 -16.62 10.69 1.23
CA PRO A 109 -17.98 10.18 1.47
C PRO A 109 -18.55 9.39 0.29
N VAL A 110 -18.29 9.82 -0.94
CA VAL A 110 -18.73 9.10 -2.14
C VAL A 110 -18.00 7.76 -2.25
N VAL A 111 -16.70 7.74 -1.94
CA VAL A 111 -15.92 6.50 -1.96
C VAL A 111 -16.42 5.54 -0.86
N ILE A 112 -16.70 6.01 0.36
CA ILE A 112 -17.31 5.17 1.39
C ILE A 112 -18.68 4.66 0.96
N PHE A 113 -19.52 5.52 0.38
CA PHE A 113 -20.83 5.09 -0.13
C PHE A 113 -20.69 3.97 -1.17
N LEU A 114 -19.73 4.08 -2.09
CA LEU A 114 -19.48 3.03 -3.09
C LEU A 114 -19.00 1.72 -2.47
N PHE A 115 -18.21 1.75 -1.40
CA PHE A 115 -17.62 0.52 -0.82
C PHE A 115 -18.41 -0.06 0.36
N ALA A 116 -19.25 0.74 1.01
CA ALA A 116 -20.01 0.41 2.19
C ALA A 116 -21.30 1.24 2.26
N TRP A 117 -22.15 1.15 1.23
CA TRP A 117 -23.44 1.85 1.19
C TRP A 117 -24.33 1.55 2.40
N GLY A 118 -24.13 0.41 3.08
CA GLY A 118 -24.98 -0.03 4.18
C GLY A 118 -24.91 0.94 5.36
N PHE A 119 -23.74 1.55 5.58
CA PHE A 119 -23.55 2.58 6.61
C PHE A 119 -24.40 3.82 6.35
N TYR A 120 -24.69 4.14 5.08
CA TYR A 120 -25.50 5.30 4.72
C TYR A 120 -26.99 5.10 4.99
N PHE A 121 -27.48 3.86 4.90
CA PHE A 121 -28.91 3.53 5.10
C PHE A 121 -29.27 3.23 6.57
N LYS A 122 -28.29 3.20 7.48
CA LYS A 122 -28.54 3.08 8.92
C LYS A 122 -29.21 4.36 9.45
N SER A 123 -30.01 4.21 10.51
CA SER A 123 -30.73 5.34 11.13
C SER A 123 -29.79 6.39 11.75
N ASP A 124 -28.61 5.98 12.21
CA ASP A 124 -27.55 6.88 12.67
C ASP A 124 -26.42 6.96 11.62
N PRO A 125 -26.18 8.13 10.99
CA PRO A 125 -25.14 8.30 9.98
C PRO A 125 -23.74 8.50 10.58
N SER A 126 -23.57 8.51 11.91
CA SER A 126 -22.29 8.74 12.58
C SER A 126 -21.18 7.80 12.09
N GLN A 127 -21.49 6.52 11.90
CA GLN A 127 -20.57 5.51 11.38
C GLN A 127 -20.08 5.83 9.97
N PHE A 128 -20.97 6.29 9.08
CA PHE A 128 -20.65 6.65 7.71
C PHE A 128 -19.69 7.86 7.65
N TYR A 129 -19.97 8.90 8.43
CA TYR A 129 -19.10 10.08 8.48
C TYR A 129 -17.75 9.77 9.12
N LEU A 130 -17.71 8.97 10.18
CA LEU A 130 -16.47 8.51 10.79
C LEU A 130 -15.62 7.71 9.80
N ALA A 131 -16.20 6.76 9.07
CA ALA A 131 -15.50 6.00 8.04
C ALA A 131 -14.96 6.92 6.94
N SER A 132 -15.72 7.97 6.57
CA SER A 132 -15.30 8.96 5.58
C SER A 132 -14.11 9.78 6.06
N ASP A 133 -14.11 10.23 7.31
CA ASP A 133 -13.00 10.98 7.89
C ASP A 133 -11.75 10.11 8.09
N MET A 134 -11.93 8.85 8.50
CA MET A 134 -10.86 7.87 8.52
C MET A 134 -10.27 7.66 7.12
N LEU A 135 -11.11 7.53 6.10
CA LEU A 135 -10.67 7.36 4.73
C LEU A 135 -9.85 8.54 4.24
N ARG A 136 -10.22 9.78 4.58
CA ARG A 136 -9.41 10.98 4.25
C ARG A 136 -7.97 10.87 4.75
N ILE A 137 -7.78 10.26 5.92
CA ILE A 137 -6.47 10.08 6.55
C ILE A 137 -5.75 8.84 6.00
N THR A 138 -6.47 7.73 5.81
CA THR A 138 -5.87 6.48 5.35
C THR A 138 -5.61 6.47 3.84
N PHE A 139 -6.36 7.18 3.01
CA PHE A 139 -6.22 7.08 1.55
C PHE A 139 -4.84 7.53 1.03
N PRO A 140 -4.19 8.59 1.55
CA PRO A 140 -2.81 8.94 1.19
C PRO A 140 -1.79 7.81 1.41
N TYR A 141 -2.09 6.80 2.24
CA TYR A 141 -1.28 5.58 2.33
C TYR A 141 -1.11 4.89 0.98
N LEU A 142 -2.12 4.93 0.09
CA LEU A 142 -2.03 4.33 -1.25
C LEU A 142 -0.86 4.90 -2.07
N LEU A 143 -0.65 6.21 -1.99
CA LEU A 143 0.49 6.88 -2.61
C LEU A 143 1.81 6.33 -2.05
N LEU A 144 1.95 6.35 -0.72
CA LEU A 144 3.16 5.96 -0.01
C LEU A 144 3.53 4.49 -0.25
N ILE A 145 2.53 3.60 -0.20
CA ILE A 145 2.77 2.17 -0.35
C ILE A 145 3.07 1.79 -1.79
N SER A 146 2.53 2.51 -2.77
CA SER A 146 2.86 2.30 -4.18
C SER A 146 4.30 2.75 -4.49
N LEU A 147 4.75 3.87 -3.92
CA LEU A 147 6.15 4.30 -3.99
C LEU A 147 7.08 3.33 -3.26
N THR A 148 6.62 2.75 -2.16
CA THR A 148 7.34 1.69 -1.43
C THR A 148 7.43 0.41 -2.28
N ALA A 149 6.38 0.03 -3.01
CA ALA A 149 6.40 -1.12 -3.91
C ALA A 149 7.31 -0.90 -5.13
N LEU A 150 7.33 0.32 -5.69
CA LEU A 150 8.31 0.72 -6.71
C LEU A 150 9.74 0.57 -6.18
N SER A 151 10.01 1.18 -5.03
CA SER A 151 11.31 1.12 -4.35
C SER A 151 11.73 -0.33 -4.07
N GLY A 152 10.79 -1.15 -3.60
CA GLY A 152 11.00 -2.57 -3.34
C GLY A 152 11.26 -3.38 -4.61
N SER A 153 10.59 -3.05 -5.70
CA SER A 153 10.84 -3.67 -7.01
C SER A 153 12.24 -3.33 -7.54
N ILE A 154 12.69 -2.08 -7.37
CA ILE A 154 14.08 -1.68 -7.69
C ILE A 154 15.05 -2.51 -6.84
N LEU A 155 14.87 -2.53 -5.52
CA LEU A 155 15.75 -3.29 -4.62
C LEU A 155 15.80 -4.78 -4.95
N ASN A 156 14.66 -5.39 -5.31
CA ASN A 156 14.58 -6.79 -5.73
C ASN A 156 15.38 -7.06 -7.02
N THR A 157 15.34 -6.15 -8.01
CA THR A 157 16.16 -6.26 -9.23
C THR A 157 17.67 -6.13 -8.96
N TYR A 158 18.04 -5.60 -7.79
CA TYR A 158 19.41 -5.52 -7.27
C TYR A 158 19.68 -6.54 -6.15
N ASP A 159 18.94 -7.66 -6.13
CA ASP A 159 19.11 -8.80 -5.23
C ASP A 159 18.94 -8.49 -3.73
N ASN A 160 18.36 -7.33 -3.39
CA ASN A 160 18.07 -6.95 -2.01
C ASN A 160 16.61 -7.28 -1.64
N PHE A 161 16.33 -8.57 -1.46
CA PHE A 161 14.99 -9.09 -1.16
C PHE A 161 14.54 -8.90 0.30
N SER A 162 15.49 -8.73 1.22
CA SER A 162 15.18 -8.67 2.66
C SER A 162 14.55 -7.35 3.07
N VAL A 163 15.01 -6.24 2.51
CA VAL A 163 14.51 -4.90 2.83
C VAL A 163 13.03 -4.75 2.46
N PRO A 164 12.57 -5.10 1.24
CA PRO A 164 11.16 -5.06 0.89
C PRO A 164 10.31 -6.08 1.67
N ALA A 165 10.88 -7.23 2.05
CA ALA A 165 10.17 -8.23 2.85
C ALA A 165 9.89 -7.75 4.29
N PHE A 166 10.71 -6.85 4.83
CA PHE A 166 10.53 -6.29 6.18
C PHE A 166 9.50 -5.15 6.22
N THR A 167 9.27 -4.41 5.13
CA THR A 167 8.40 -3.23 5.15
C THR A 167 6.98 -3.45 5.73
N PRO A 168 6.28 -4.58 5.51
CA PRO A 168 4.98 -4.84 6.14
C PRO A 168 4.99 -4.83 7.68
N VAL A 169 6.12 -5.18 8.30
CA VAL A 169 6.30 -5.16 9.77
C VAL A 169 6.12 -3.74 10.31
N LEU A 170 6.66 -2.74 9.62
CA LEU A 170 6.61 -1.33 10.03
C LEU A 170 5.17 -0.81 10.10
N LEU A 171 4.31 -1.23 9.18
CA LEU A 171 2.89 -0.84 9.20
C LEU A 171 2.18 -1.41 10.43
N ASN A 172 2.38 -2.69 10.73
CA ASN A 172 1.74 -3.32 11.89
C ASN A 172 2.23 -2.68 13.20
N ILE A 173 3.54 -2.45 13.33
CA ILE A 173 4.12 -1.76 14.49
C ILE A 173 3.51 -0.36 14.62
N SER A 174 3.43 0.40 13.52
CA SER A 174 2.86 1.74 13.52
C SER A 174 1.41 1.76 14.01
N ILE A 175 0.56 0.86 13.49
CA ILE A 175 -0.84 0.77 13.93
C ILE A 175 -0.94 0.39 15.41
N ILE A 176 -0.14 -0.57 15.88
CA ILE A 176 -0.12 -0.98 17.30
C ILE A 176 0.31 0.19 18.19
N LEU A 177 1.40 0.87 17.84
CA LEU A 177 1.91 1.99 18.63
C LEU A 177 0.92 3.17 18.63
N SER A 178 0.27 3.47 17.50
CA SER A 178 -0.76 4.50 17.46
C SER A 178 -1.99 4.09 18.29
N ALA A 179 -2.42 2.83 18.25
CA ALA A 179 -3.52 2.33 19.07
C ALA A 179 -3.25 2.50 20.59
N ILE A 180 -2.00 2.25 21.03
CA ILE A 180 -1.62 2.32 22.45
C ILE A 180 -1.33 3.76 22.89
N PHE A 181 -0.53 4.50 22.11
CA PHE A 181 0.05 5.78 22.54
C PHE A 181 -0.65 7.00 21.97
N LEU A 182 -1.21 6.94 20.76
CA LEU A 182 -1.84 8.10 20.12
C LEU A 182 -3.32 8.22 20.46
N SER A 183 -4.00 7.09 20.72
CA SER A 183 -5.43 7.03 21.04
C SER A 183 -5.82 7.89 22.26
N GLN A 184 -4.97 7.94 23.28
CA GLN A 184 -5.18 8.75 24.50
C GLN A 184 -5.15 10.27 24.27
N TYR A 185 -4.62 10.73 23.13
CA TYR A 185 -4.47 12.17 22.82
C TYR A 185 -5.52 12.69 21.84
N LEU A 186 -6.39 11.81 21.31
CA LEU A 186 -7.40 12.19 20.32
C LEU A 186 -8.78 12.26 20.98
N ALA A 187 -9.57 13.25 20.57
CA ALA A 187 -10.98 13.37 21.00
C ALA A 187 -11.80 12.12 20.62
N THR A 188 -11.49 11.53 19.47
CA THR A 188 -12.04 10.25 19.01
C THR A 188 -10.91 9.22 18.96
N PRO A 189 -10.70 8.41 20.01
CA PRO A 189 -9.50 7.57 20.18
C PRO A 189 -9.19 6.64 19.00
N ILE A 190 -10.23 6.11 18.35
CA ILE A 190 -10.08 5.15 17.24
C ILE A 190 -9.47 5.78 15.98
N MET A 191 -9.54 7.10 15.83
CA MET A 191 -8.86 7.82 14.74
C MET A 191 -7.35 7.62 14.77
N ALA A 192 -6.78 7.22 15.91
CA ALA A 192 -5.37 6.84 16.02
C ALA A 192 -4.99 5.71 15.07
N LEU A 193 -5.91 4.79 14.76
CA LEU A 193 -5.65 3.70 13.82
C LEU A 193 -5.45 4.24 12.39
N ALA A 194 -6.27 5.22 11.98
CA ALA A 194 -6.15 5.85 10.66
C ALA A 194 -4.81 6.59 10.52
N TRP A 195 -4.41 7.33 11.56
CA TRP A 195 -3.08 7.94 11.62
C TRP A 195 -1.95 6.91 11.63
N GLY A 196 -2.11 5.80 12.35
CA GLY A 196 -1.14 4.71 12.39
C GLY A 196 -0.88 4.09 11.02
N VAL A 197 -1.91 4.00 10.17
CA VAL A 197 -1.76 3.57 8.77
C VAL A 197 -0.91 4.57 7.96
N LEU A 198 -1.21 5.87 8.08
CA LEU A 198 -0.49 6.91 7.36
C LEU A 198 0.98 7.00 7.80
N ILE A 199 1.22 7.03 9.12
CA ILE A 199 2.57 7.01 9.71
C ILE A 199 3.34 5.77 9.27
N GLY A 200 2.66 4.61 9.24
CA GLY A 200 3.24 3.35 8.78
C GLY A 200 3.69 3.43 7.33
N GLY A 201 2.88 4.01 6.44
CA GLY A 201 3.26 4.24 5.05
C GLY A 201 4.48 5.15 4.90
N VAL A 202 4.57 6.22 5.70
CA VAL A 202 5.73 7.12 5.69
C VAL A 202 6.98 6.37 6.16
N ALA A 203 6.88 5.64 7.27
CA ALA A 203 7.98 4.85 7.81
C ALA A 203 8.47 3.80 6.81
N GLN A 204 7.55 3.14 6.10
CA GLN A 204 7.87 2.15 5.07
C GLN A 204 8.70 2.74 3.92
N LEU A 205 8.28 3.89 3.39
CA LEU A 205 9.00 4.55 2.31
C LEU A 205 10.37 5.04 2.77
N LEU A 206 10.42 5.75 3.91
CA LEU A 206 11.66 6.28 4.47
C LEU A 206 12.66 5.18 4.80
N PHE A 207 12.21 4.01 5.27
CA PHE A 207 13.06 2.88 5.55
C PHE A 207 13.81 2.35 4.31
N GLN A 208 13.20 2.40 3.12
CA GLN A 208 13.83 1.92 1.89
C GLN A 208 14.79 2.92 1.25
N ILE A 209 14.64 4.22 1.51
CA ILE A 209 15.47 5.30 0.90
C ILE A 209 16.98 5.09 1.10
N PRO A 210 17.51 4.79 2.30
CA PRO A 210 18.94 4.56 2.49
C PRO A 210 19.50 3.43 1.62
N PHE A 211 18.70 2.40 1.35
CA PHE A 211 19.13 1.27 0.52
C PHE A 211 19.15 1.64 -0.97
N LEU A 212 18.19 2.46 -1.42
CA LEU A 212 18.19 3.03 -2.77
C LEU A 212 19.39 3.97 -3.01
N LEU A 213 19.75 4.76 -2.00
CA LEU A 213 20.93 5.64 -2.04
C LEU A 213 22.22 4.82 -2.16
N LYS A 214 22.35 3.71 -1.43
CA LYS A 214 23.53 2.82 -1.51
C LYS A 214 23.75 2.24 -2.91
N ILE A 215 22.68 1.88 -3.62
CA ILE A 215 22.75 1.38 -5.00
C ILE A 215 22.72 2.49 -6.05
N LYS A 216 22.68 3.78 -5.64
CA LYS A 216 22.60 4.96 -6.53
C LYS A 216 21.43 4.89 -7.52
N ARG A 217 20.28 4.39 -7.06
CA ARG A 217 19.04 4.25 -7.86
C ARG A 217 17.83 4.93 -7.20
N LEU A 218 18.08 6.04 -6.50
CA LEU A 218 17.00 6.85 -5.96
C LEU A 218 16.22 7.51 -7.12
N PRO A 219 14.89 7.35 -7.19
CA PRO A 219 14.11 8.00 -8.24
C PRO A 219 14.19 9.53 -8.16
N LYS A 220 14.30 10.17 -9.32
CA LYS A 220 14.24 11.63 -9.48
C LYS A 220 13.04 12.01 -10.33
N ILE A 221 12.52 13.22 -10.11
CA ILE A 221 11.42 13.75 -10.93
C ILE A 221 11.94 14.03 -12.33
N GLN A 222 11.30 13.41 -13.32
CA GLN A 222 11.61 13.57 -14.73
C GLN A 222 10.31 13.50 -15.54
N PHE A 223 9.95 14.63 -16.13
CA PHE A 223 8.80 14.73 -17.01
C PHE A 223 9.21 14.42 -18.45
N GLY A 224 8.27 13.90 -19.23
CA GLY A 224 8.50 13.51 -20.62
C GLY A 224 7.83 12.18 -20.95
N HIS A 225 8.02 11.74 -22.18
CA HIS A 225 7.63 10.42 -22.63
C HIS A 225 8.87 9.53 -22.77
N HIS A 226 8.76 8.30 -22.29
CA HIS A 226 9.77 7.27 -22.45
C HIS A 226 9.09 5.98 -22.93
N GLU A 227 9.74 5.21 -23.81
CA GLU A 227 9.18 3.97 -24.35
C GLU A 227 8.77 2.99 -23.24
N ALA A 228 9.55 2.95 -22.16
CA ALA A 228 9.26 2.15 -20.96
C ALA A 228 7.86 2.42 -20.37
N LEU A 229 7.30 3.64 -20.49
CA LEU A 229 5.94 3.94 -20.04
C LEU A 229 4.88 3.22 -20.88
N THR A 230 5.10 3.16 -22.19
CA THR A 230 4.21 2.47 -23.13
C THR A 230 4.27 0.96 -22.91
N THR A 231 5.47 0.42 -22.73
CA THR A 231 5.69 -1.00 -22.40
C THR A 231 5.05 -1.36 -21.06
N LEU A 232 5.23 -0.51 -20.04
CA LEU A 232 4.59 -0.68 -18.73
C LEU A 232 3.07 -0.71 -18.86
N LYS A 233 2.47 0.24 -19.58
CA LYS A 233 1.01 0.27 -19.81
C LYS A 233 0.51 -1.01 -20.48
N LYS A 234 1.19 -1.48 -21.54
CA LYS A 234 0.83 -2.72 -22.26
C LYS A 234 0.89 -3.96 -21.36
N ARG A 235 1.87 -4.03 -20.45
CA ARG A 235 2.02 -5.15 -19.49
C ARG A 235 1.05 -5.04 -18.30
N MET A 236 0.77 -3.83 -17.84
CA MET A 236 -0.10 -3.59 -16.68
C MET A 236 -1.57 -3.90 -16.95
N ILE A 237 -2.11 -3.58 -18.14
CA ILE A 237 -3.53 -3.81 -18.46
C ILE A 237 -3.94 -5.28 -18.24
N PRO A 238 -3.30 -6.28 -18.88
CA PRO A 238 -3.68 -7.68 -18.67
C PRO A 238 -3.40 -8.16 -17.23
N ALA A 239 -2.32 -7.67 -16.60
CA ALA A 239 -2.02 -8.02 -15.21
C ALA A 239 -3.09 -7.48 -14.23
N LEU A 240 -3.60 -6.27 -14.45
CA LEU A 240 -4.70 -5.69 -13.67
C LEU A 240 -5.98 -6.50 -13.81
N PHE A 241 -6.31 -6.99 -15.02
CA PHE A 241 -7.44 -7.89 -15.22
C PHE A 241 -7.28 -9.21 -14.44
N GLY A 242 -6.08 -9.79 -14.44
CA GLY A 242 -5.83 -11.02 -13.67
C GLY A 242 -5.98 -10.83 -12.16
N VAL A 243 -5.47 -9.71 -11.63
CA VAL A 243 -5.51 -9.42 -10.20
C VAL A 243 -6.90 -8.96 -9.75
N SER A 244 -7.63 -8.21 -10.58
CA SER A 244 -8.95 -7.65 -10.23
C SER A 244 -9.98 -8.71 -9.90
N VAL A 245 -9.98 -9.86 -10.61
CA VAL A 245 -10.91 -10.97 -10.35
C VAL A 245 -10.84 -11.40 -8.88
N SER A 246 -9.64 -11.54 -8.32
CA SER A 246 -9.46 -11.92 -6.91
C SER A 246 -9.88 -10.83 -5.91
N GLN A 247 -9.74 -9.56 -6.29
CA GLN A 247 -9.99 -8.43 -5.39
C GLN A 247 -11.47 -7.99 -5.40
N ILE A 248 -12.18 -8.17 -6.51
CA ILE A 248 -13.61 -7.84 -6.63
C ILE A 248 -14.43 -8.63 -5.62
N ASN A 249 -14.11 -9.91 -5.39
CA ASN A 249 -14.80 -10.72 -4.38
C ASN A 249 -14.72 -10.09 -2.98
N LEU A 250 -13.53 -9.67 -2.56
CA LEU A 250 -13.33 -9.02 -1.25
C LEU A 250 -14.07 -7.69 -1.14
N LEU A 251 -14.24 -6.98 -2.25
CA LEU A 251 -15.00 -5.73 -2.30
C LEU A 251 -16.49 -6.00 -2.13
N ILE A 252 -17.04 -6.99 -2.85
CA ILE A 252 -18.43 -7.42 -2.72
C ILE A 252 -18.72 -7.91 -1.29
N ASP A 253 -17.82 -8.70 -0.71
CA ASP A 253 -17.95 -9.17 0.68
C ASP A 253 -18.08 -8.00 1.66
N THR A 254 -17.34 -6.90 1.42
CA THR A 254 -17.38 -5.70 2.26
C THR A 254 -18.69 -4.94 2.10
N MET A 255 -19.19 -4.82 0.87
CA MET A 255 -20.49 -4.19 0.60
C MET A 255 -21.62 -4.94 1.31
N ILE A 256 -21.65 -6.27 1.20
CA ILE A 256 -22.66 -7.11 1.84
C ILE A 256 -22.52 -7.02 3.37
N ALA A 257 -21.31 -7.16 3.90
CA ALA A 257 -21.06 -7.06 5.34
C ALA A 257 -21.51 -5.72 5.94
N SER A 258 -21.45 -4.62 5.17
CA SER A 258 -21.91 -3.30 5.65
C SER A 258 -23.43 -3.19 5.88
N THR A 259 -24.21 -4.16 5.38
CA THR A 259 -25.68 -4.19 5.50
C THR A 259 -26.18 -5.06 6.66
N LEU A 260 -25.28 -5.78 7.33
CA LEU A 260 -25.56 -6.60 8.51
C LEU A 260 -25.40 -5.76 9.79
#